data_AF-A0A6L5XCK3-F1
#
_entry.id   AF-A0A6L5XCK3-F1
#
_cell.length_a   1.000
_cell.length_b   1.000
_cell.length_c   1.000
_cell.angle_alpha   90.00
_cell.angle_beta   90.00
_cell.angle_gamma   90.00
#
_symmetry.space_group_name_H-M   'P 1'
#
loop_
_entity.id
_entity.type
_entity.pdbx_description
1 polymer ?
#
loop_
_entity_poly.entity_id
_entity_poly.type
_entity_poly.pdbx_seq_one_letter_code
_entity_poly.pdbx_strand_id
1 'polypeptide(L)' 'MLTRNEAGFSAQARKFVNIPTTSTGVGGVKTTAVAADGAYYDLNGRRVTAPARGTIYIHNGKKVKLSR' A
#
# COMPACT_ATOMS: atom_id res chain seq x y z
N MET A 1 18.51 34.80 57.71
CA MET A 1 18.95 34.02 56.53
C MET A 1 17.71 33.65 55.71
N LEU A 2 17.71 33.84 54.38
CA LEU A 2 16.63 33.36 53.53
C LEU A 2 17.03 32.00 52.91
N THR A 3 16.37 30.93 53.34
CA THR A 3 16.44 29.63 52.67
C THR A 3 15.55 29.66 51.43
N ARG A 4 16.14 29.54 50.23
CA ARG A 4 15.36 29.35 49.00
C ARG A 4 14.66 28.00 49.07
N ASN A 5 13.35 27.97 48.85
CA ASN A 5 12.71 26.72 48.48
C ASN A 5 12.94 26.52 46.97
N GLU A 6 13.51 25.38 46.60
CA GLU A 6 13.62 24.93 45.22
C GLU A 6 12.52 23.88 45.03
N ALA A 7 11.26 24.35 44.91
CA ALA A 7 10.13 23.50 44.58
C ALA A 7 10.27 22.99 43.13
N GLY A 8 11.04 21.92 42.97
CA GLY A 8 11.37 21.33 41.67
C GLY A 8 10.12 21.04 40.84
N PHE A 9 10.05 21.65 39.66
CA PHE A 9 8.92 21.52 38.76
C PHE A 9 8.90 20.13 38.13
N SER A 10 8.19 19.19 38.77
CA SER A 10 7.99 17.82 38.26
C SER A 10 7.13 17.84 37.00
N ALA A 11 7.78 18.02 35.84
CA ALA A 11 7.16 18.02 34.53
C ALA A 11 6.67 16.62 34.15
N GLN A 12 5.52 16.22 34.69
CA GLN A 12 4.83 15.01 34.27
C GLN A 12 4.45 15.11 32.79
N ALA A 13 5.14 14.33 31.95
CA ALA A 13 4.93 14.30 30.52
C ALA A 13 3.50 13.81 30.19
N ARG A 14 2.59 14.75 29.94
CA ARG A 14 1.20 14.45 29.54
C ARG A 14 1.22 13.88 28.12
N LYS A 15 0.83 12.61 27.94
CA LYS A 15 0.63 12.03 26.61
C LYS A 15 -0.63 12.62 25.98
N PHE A 16 -0.45 13.52 25.01
CA PHE A 16 -1.54 14.16 24.27
C PHE A 16 -2.10 13.30 23.11
N VAL A 17 -1.57 12.10 22.89
CA VAL A 17 -2.01 11.21 21.81
C VAL A 17 -2.34 9.83 22.37
N ASN A 18 -3.62 9.43 22.24
CA ASN A 18 -4.10 8.10 22.57
C ASN A 18 -3.93 7.16 21.36
N ILE A 19 -2.70 6.70 21.11
CA ILE A 19 -2.43 5.67 20.09
C ILE A 19 -2.69 4.30 20.74
N PRO A 20 -3.55 3.44 20.17
CA PRO A 20 -3.72 2.08 20.67
C PRO A 20 -2.40 1.32 20.61
N THR A 21 -2.09 0.55 21.66
CA THR A 21 -0.87 -0.26 21.75
C THR A 21 -0.90 -1.49 20.82
N THR A 22 -2.06 -1.78 20.24
CA THR A 22 -2.27 -2.84 19.25
C THR A 22 -2.46 -2.22 17.86
N SER A 23 -1.66 -2.69 16.91
CA SER A 23 -1.78 -2.34 15.49
C SER A 23 -2.06 -3.60 14.69
N THR A 24 -3.06 -3.57 13.82
CA THR A 24 -3.35 -4.65 12.88
C THR A 24 -2.66 -4.38 11.55
N GLY A 25 -1.72 -5.24 11.16
CA GLY A 25 -1.05 -5.21 9.86
C GLY A 25 -1.52 -6.32 8.92
N VAL A 26 -1.14 -6.21 7.64
CA VAL A 26 -1.38 -7.28 6.65
C VAL A 26 -0.37 -8.42 6.89
N GLY A 27 -0.82 -9.50 7.53
CA GLY A 27 0.02 -10.67 7.84
C GLY A 27 0.43 -11.54 6.65
N GLY A 28 -0.12 -11.28 5.46
CA GLY A 28 0.23 -12.00 4.22
C GLY A 28 -0.77 -11.73 3.10
N VAL A 29 -0.40 -12.09 1.87
CA VAL A 29 -1.26 -12.00 0.68
C VAL A 29 -1.40 -13.39 0.07
N LYS A 30 -2.63 -13.93 0.04
CA LYS A 30 -2.92 -15.18 -0.65
C LYS A 30 -3.05 -14.92 -2.14
N THR A 31 -2.01 -15.23 -2.92
CA THR A 31 -2.06 -15.11 -4.38
C THR A 31 -2.76 -16.32 -4.99
N THR A 32 -4.01 -16.16 -5.41
CA THR A 32 -4.63 -17.12 -6.33
C THR A 32 -4.04 -16.90 -7.72
N ALA A 33 -3.51 -17.95 -8.35
CA ALA A 33 -3.03 -17.85 -9.72
C ALA A 33 -4.21 -17.52 -10.66
N VAL A 34 -4.08 -16.42 -11.42
CA VAL A 34 -4.99 -16.13 -12.53
C VAL A 34 -4.73 -17.18 -13.61
N ALA A 35 -5.76 -17.91 -14.01
CA ALA A 35 -5.66 -18.84 -15.13
C ALA A 35 -5.23 -18.07 -16.39
N ALA A 36 -4.15 -18.50 -17.02
CA ALA A 36 -3.63 -17.85 -18.23
C ALA A 36 -4.49 -18.24 -19.42
N ASP A 37 -5.40 -17.36 -19.82
CA ASP A 37 -6.24 -17.52 -21.01
C ASP A 37 -5.54 -17.11 -22.32
N GLY A 38 -4.34 -16.52 -22.21
CA GLY A 38 -3.55 -16.04 -23.34
C GLY A 38 -4.14 -14.82 -24.05
N ALA A 39 -5.25 -14.26 -23.56
CA ALA A 39 -5.91 -13.13 -24.19
C ALA A 39 -5.26 -11.79 -23.81
N TYR A 40 -5.50 -10.79 -24.66
CA TYR A 40 -5.16 -9.40 -24.38
C TYR A 40 -6.44 -8.63 -24.08
N TYR A 41 -6.38 -7.73 -23.12
CA TYR A 41 -7.46 -6.83 -22.77
C TYR A 41 -6.95 -5.38 -22.75
N ASP A 42 -7.78 -4.42 -23.14
CA ASP A 42 -7.45 -3.01 -22.96
C ASP A 42 -7.53 -2.60 -21.48
N LEU A 43 -7.14 -1.36 -21.16
CA LEU A 43 -7.10 -0.86 -19.77
C LEU A 43 -8.49 -0.74 -19.12
N ASN A 44 -9.57 -0.87 -19.90
CA ASN A 44 -10.96 -0.91 -19.41
C ASN A 44 -11.46 -2.36 -19.25
N GLY A 45 -10.62 -3.37 -19.51
CA GLY A 45 -10.98 -4.78 -19.37
C GLY A 45 -11.72 -5.39 -20.58
N ARG A 46 -11.81 -4.69 -21.72
CA ARG A 46 -12.41 -5.25 -22.94
C ARG A 46 -11.38 -6.10 -23.69
N ARG A 47 -11.78 -7.31 -24.12
CA ARG A 47 -10.92 -8.23 -24.88
C ARG A 47 -10.53 -7.64 -26.24
N VAL A 48 -9.26 -7.79 -26.61
CA VAL A 48 -8.66 -7.30 -27.86
C VAL A 48 -8.10 -8.48 -28.64
N THR A 49 -8.59 -8.69 -29.86
CA THR A 49 -8.18 -9.79 -30.75
C THR A 49 -6.93 -9.47 -31.57
N ALA A 50 -6.71 -8.20 -31.91
CA ALA A 50 -5.55 -7.71 -32.66
C ALA A 50 -4.84 -6.60 -31.86
N PRO A 51 -4.00 -6.93 -30.86
CA PRO A 51 -3.28 -5.94 -30.07
C PRO A 51 -2.20 -5.23 -30.91
N ALA A 52 -2.13 -3.90 -30.80
CA ALA A 52 -1.20 -3.06 -31.56
C ALA A 52 0.14 -2.89 -30.84
N ARG A 53 1.26 -3.05 -31.56
CA ARG A 53 2.62 -2.87 -31.03
C ARG A 53 2.86 -1.39 -30.69
N GLY A 54 3.27 -1.10 -29.45
CA GLY A 54 3.43 0.22 -28.84
C GLY A 54 2.51 0.46 -27.64
N THR A 55 1.35 -0.20 -27.61
CA THR A 55 0.27 0.01 -26.64
C THR A 55 0.41 -0.85 -25.37
N ILE A 56 -0.20 -0.41 -24.27
CA ILE A 56 -0.28 -1.14 -23.00
C ILE A 56 -1.58 -1.93 -22.93
N TYR A 57 -1.49 -3.21 -22.55
CA TYR A 57 -2.60 -4.14 -22.39
C TYR A 57 -2.53 -4.83 -21.02
N ILE A 58 -3.64 -5.45 -20.60
CA ILE A 58 -3.65 -6.49 -19.57
C ILE A 58 -3.51 -7.85 -20.26
N HIS A 59 -2.57 -8.67 -19.80
CA HIS A 59 -2.34 -10.04 -20.27
C HIS A 59 -2.03 -10.92 -19.07
N ASN A 60 -2.79 -12.01 -18.87
CA ASN A 60 -2.67 -12.92 -17.72
C ASN A 60 -2.59 -12.17 -16.36
N GLY A 61 -3.45 -11.16 -16.17
CA GLY A 61 -3.51 -10.32 -14.97
C GLY A 61 -2.40 -9.27 -14.81
N LYS A 62 -1.45 -9.16 -15.76
CA LYS A 62 -0.33 -8.19 -15.70
C LYS A 62 -0.46 -7.11 -16.77
N LYS A 63 -0.07 -5.88 -16.44
CA LYS A 63 0.11 -4.81 -17.43
C LYS A 63 1.37 -5.10 -18.25
N VAL A 64 1.23 -5.18 -19.57
CA VAL A 64 2.31 -5.42 -20.53
C VAL A 64 2.29 -4.35 -21.61
N LYS A 65 3.47 -3.87 -22.03
CA LYS A 65 3.61 -3.04 -23.24
C LYS A 65 4.04 -3.94 -24.38
N LEU A 66 3.25 -4.00 -25.45
CA LEU A 66 3.62 -4.80 -26.62
C LEU A 66 4.74 -4.08 -27.38
N SER A 67 5.95 -4.65 -27.42
CA SER A 67 7.15 -4.01 -28.00
C SER A 67 7.24 -4.20 -29.52
N ARG A 68 8.31 -3.63 -30.11
CA ARG A 68 8.82 -4.15 -31.40
C ARG A 68 9.34 -5.58 -31.20
#